data_AF-A0A1Y3ATI1-F1
#
_entry.id   AF-A0A1Y3ATI1-F1
#
_cell.length_a   1.000
_cell.length_b   1.000
_cell.length_c   1.000
_cell.angle_alpha   90.00
_cell.angle_beta   90.00
_cell.angle_gamma   90.00
#
_symmetry.space_group_name_H-M   'P 1'
#
loop_
_entity.id
_entity.type
_entity.pdbx_description
1 polymer ?
#
loop_
_entity_poly.entity_id
_entity_poly.type
_entity_poly.pdbx_seq_one_letter_code
_entity_poly.pdbx_strand_id
1 'polypeptide(L)'
;MNLVKDYIGYARANFHPILSDEAQECLKNSYVEMRKVGSGKGQITAYPRQLESLIRLAEAHAKMRFKTTVDMEDVEEARRLQREAIKQSAID
;
A
#
# COMPACT_ATOMS: atom_id res chain seq x y z
N MET A 1 8.61 14.21 -27.04
CA MET A 1 7.72 13.21 -26.40
C MET A 1 8.46 12.64 -25.21
N ASN A 2 7.95 12.78 -23.99
CA ASN A 2 8.57 12.19 -22.81
C ASN A 2 7.61 11.14 -22.27
N LEU A 3 7.75 9.92 -22.77
CA LEU A 3 6.83 8.82 -22.54
C LEU A 3 6.50 8.62 -21.05
N VAL A 4 7.51 8.71 -20.17
CA VAL A 4 7.30 8.52 -18.73
C VAL A 4 6.52 9.68 -18.11
N LYS A 5 6.83 10.93 -18.48
CA LYS A 5 6.08 12.09 -17.99
C LYS A 5 4.63 12.05 -18.47
N ASP A 6 4.43 11.72 -19.74
CA ASP A 6 3.11 11.65 -20.36
C ASP A 6 2.28 10.52 -19.74
N TYR A 7 2.89 9.36 -19.47
CA TYR A 7 2.26 8.22 -18.79
C TYR A 7 1.81 8.55 -17.37
N ILE A 8 2.68 9.16 -16.56
CA ILE A 8 2.37 9.57 -15.19
C ILE A 8 1.29 10.65 -15.18
N GLY A 9 1.38 11.63 -16.09
CA GLY A 9 0.38 12.68 -16.24
C GLY A 9 -1.00 12.11 -16.56
N TYR A 10 -1.06 11.19 -17.52
CA TYR A 10 -2.29 10.51 -17.90
C TYR A 10 -2.87 9.67 -16.76
N ALA A 11 -2.04 8.89 -16.05
CA ALA A 11 -2.45 8.10 -14.89
C ALA A 11 -3.14 8.97 -13.83
N ARG A 12 -2.51 10.10 -13.48
CA ARG A 12 -2.97 11.01 -12.43
C ARG A 12 -4.27 11.72 -12.78
N ALA A 13 -4.48 12.06 -14.05
CA ALA A 13 -5.66 12.79 -14.50
C ALA A 13 -6.90 11.90 -14.67
N ASN A 14 -6.72 10.64 -15.04
CA ASN A 14 -7.83 9.79 -15.49
C ASN A 14 -8.21 8.67 -14.51
N PHE A 15 -7.30 8.24 -13.64
CA PHE A 15 -7.53 7.06 -12.78
C PHE A 15 -7.59 7.43 -11.31
N HIS A 16 -8.74 7.13 -10.70
CA HIS A 16 -9.04 7.35 -9.29
C HIS A 16 -9.54 6.02 -8.69
N PRO A 17 -8.62 5.08 -8.41
CA PRO A 17 -8.99 3.73 -7.99
C PRO A 17 -9.79 3.73 -6.68
N ILE A 18 -10.78 2.86 -6.58
CA ILE A 18 -11.58 2.65 -5.36
C ILE A 18 -11.33 1.23 -4.84
N LEU A 19 -11.33 1.05 -3.52
CA LEU A 19 -11.10 -0.27 -2.90
C LEU A 19 -12.22 -1.26 -3.26
N SER A 20 -11.86 -2.44 -3.77
CA SER A 20 -12.77 -3.58 -3.81
C SER A 20 -13.02 -4.15 -2.41
N ASP A 21 -14.08 -4.94 -2.24
CA ASP A 21 -14.39 -5.59 -0.97
C ASP A 21 -13.26 -6.54 -0.55
N GLU A 22 -12.68 -7.28 -1.50
CA GLU A 22 -11.55 -8.17 -1.27
C GLU A 22 -10.29 -7.40 -0.84
N ALA A 23 -10.02 -6.25 -1.47
CA ALA A 23 -8.90 -5.39 -1.09
C ALA A 23 -9.09 -4.81 0.31
N GLN A 24 -10.32 -4.41 0.68
CA GLN A 24 -10.64 -3.94 2.04
C GLN A 24 -10.40 -5.03 3.08
N GLU A 25 -10.81 -6.27 2.81
CA GLU A 25 -10.57 -7.39 3.72
C GLU A 25 -9.07 -7.68 3.85
N CYS A 26 -8.34 -7.71 2.73
CA CYS A 26 -6.89 -7.91 2.73
C CYS A 26 -6.13 -6.82 3.52
N LEU A 27 -6.55 -5.55 3.39
CA LEU A 27 -5.98 -4.43 4.17
C LEU A 27 -6.25 -4.58 5.67
N LYS A 28 -7.48 -4.94 6.06
CA LYS A 28 -7.84 -5.19 7.47
C LYS A 28 -6.98 -6.30 8.06
N ASN A 29 -6.87 -7.42 7.35
CA ASN A 29 -6.05 -8.56 7.78
C ASN A 29 -4.58 -8.18 7.90
N SER A 30 -4.04 -7.47 6.90
CA SER A 30 -2.66 -6.99 6.90
C SER A 30 -2.35 -6.06 8.08
N TYR A 31 -3.29 -5.17 8.43
CA TYR A 31 -3.16 -4.29 9.59
C TYR A 31 -3.20 -5.05 10.92
N VAL A 32 -4.12 -6.00 11.08
CA VAL A 32 -4.21 -6.84 12.30
C VAL A 32 -2.93 -7.65 12.49
N GLU A 33 -2.40 -8.25 11.43
CA GLU A 33 -1.13 -8.99 11.49
C GLU A 33 0.05 -8.07 11.87
N MET A 34 0.11 -6.87 11.30
CA MET A 34 1.15 -5.90 11.64
C MET A 34 1.09 -5.48 13.12
N ARG A 35 -0.11 -5.34 13.69
CA ARG A 35 -0.32 -5.05 15.12
C ARG A 35 0.17 -6.18 16.01
N LYS A 36 -0.05 -7.45 15.62
CA LYS A 36 0.43 -8.62 16.36
C LYS A 36 1.95 -8.67 16.43
N VAL A 37 2.63 -8.41 15.31
CA VAL A 37 4.10 -8.43 15.26
C VAL A 37 4.72 -7.39 16.20
N GLY A 38 4.12 -6.19 16.30
CA GLY A 38 4.59 -5.12 17.21
C GLY A 38 4.21 -5.28 18.68
N SER A 39 3.69 -6.44 19.12
CA SER A 39 3.26 -6.68 20.51
C SER A 39 4.32 -7.29 21.42
N GLY A 40 5.55 -7.52 20.93
CA GLY A 40 6.69 -7.90 21.75
C GLY A 40 7.17 -6.76 22.67
N LYS A 41 7.67 -7.08 23.87
CA LYS A 41 8.20 -6.08 24.83
C LYS A 41 9.19 -5.13 24.14
N GLY A 42 8.82 -3.85 24.04
CA GLY A 42 9.68 -2.79 23.50
C GLY A 42 9.60 -2.55 21.99
N GLN A 43 8.74 -3.25 21.24
CA GLN A 43 8.60 -3.02 19.80
C GLN A 43 7.52 -1.97 19.47
N ILE A 44 7.82 -1.15 18.45
CA ILE A 44 6.97 -0.10 17.92
C ILE A 44 5.68 -0.75 17.40
N THR A 45 4.56 -0.51 18.10
CA THR A 45 3.25 -1.03 17.71
C THR A 45 2.77 -0.30 16.46
N ALA A 46 2.17 -1.03 15.51
CA ALA A 46 1.59 -0.41 14.33
C ALA A 46 0.54 0.64 14.69
N TYR A 47 0.67 1.86 14.16
CA TYR A 47 -0.26 2.96 14.40
C TYR A 47 -1.33 3.02 13.29
N PRO A 48 -2.55 3.52 13.55
CA PRO A 48 -3.58 3.69 12.53
C PRO A 48 -3.11 4.39 11.24
N ARG A 49 -2.16 5.33 11.34
CA ARG A 49 -1.53 6.00 10.19
C ARG A 49 -0.84 5.04 9.20
N GLN A 50 -0.42 3.87 9.64
CA GLN A 50 0.17 2.87 8.75
C GLN A 50 -0.87 2.20 7.86
N LEU A 51 -2.11 2.04 8.34
CA LEU A 51 -3.22 1.57 7.49
C LEU A 51 -3.53 2.59 6.40
N GLU A 52 -3.62 3.88 6.74
CA GLU A 52 -3.78 4.95 5.74
C GLU A 52 -2.65 4.97 4.72
N SER A 53 -1.41 4.73 5.18
CA SER A 53 -0.25 4.65 4.30
C SER A 53 -0.34 3.45 3.34
N LEU A 54 -0.77 2.28 3.83
CA LEU A 54 -1.00 1.09 3.00
C LEU A 54 -2.09 1.32 1.96
N ILE A 55 -3.21 1.95 2.33
CA ILE A 55 -4.29 2.31 1.41
C ILE A 55 -3.74 3.18 0.27
N ARG A 56 -3.00 4.25 0.60
CA ARG A 56 -2.41 5.15 -0.40
C ARG A 56 -1.42 4.45 -1.33
N LEU A 57 -0.62 3.52 -0.81
CA LEU A 57 0.31 2.73 -1.61
C LEU A 57 -0.42 1.79 -2.57
N ALA A 58 -1.47 1.11 -2.11
CA ALA A 58 -2.28 0.22 -2.95
C ALA A 58 -3.02 1.00 -4.05
N GLU A 59 -3.63 2.15 -3.72
CA GLU A 59 -4.25 3.05 -4.71
C GLU A 59 -3.23 3.57 -5.74
N ALA A 60 -2.01 3.91 -5.30
CA ALA A 60 -0.96 4.35 -6.21
C ALA A 60 -0.53 3.23 -7.17
N HIS A 61 -0.40 1.99 -6.67
CA HIS A 61 -0.06 0.83 -7.49
C HIS A 61 -1.17 0.53 -8.53
N ALA A 62 -2.44 0.56 -8.13
CA ALA A 62 -3.58 0.42 -9.03
C ALA A 62 -3.59 1.53 -10.11
N LYS A 63 -3.37 2.78 -9.70
CA LYS A 63 -3.35 3.96 -10.58
C LYS A 63 -2.25 3.89 -11.62
N MET A 64 -1.05 3.45 -11.24
CA MET A 64 0.06 3.27 -12.17
C MET A 64 -0.22 2.21 -13.23
N ARG A 65 -1.14 1.28 -12.98
CA ARG A 65 -1.57 0.23 -13.91
C ARG A 65 -2.88 0.55 -14.61
N PHE A 66 -3.36 1.80 -14.51
CA PHE A 66 -4.63 2.25 -15.09
C PHE A 66 -5.85 1.45 -14.63
N LYS A 67 -5.82 0.90 -13.41
CA LYS A 67 -7.00 0.28 -12.81
C LYS A 67 -7.92 1.34 -12.20
N THR A 68 -9.23 1.10 -12.25
CA THR A 68 -10.25 1.92 -11.56
C THR A 68 -10.64 1.33 -10.20
N THR A 69 -10.14 0.14 -9.90
CA THR A 69 -10.43 -0.60 -8.67
C THR A 69 -9.11 -1.13 -8.12
N VAL A 70 -8.91 -1.00 -6.81
CA VAL A 70 -7.80 -1.62 -6.10
C VAL A 70 -8.17 -3.06 -5.81
N ASP A 71 -7.29 -4.00 -6.17
CA ASP A 71 -7.47 -5.42 -5.89
C ASP A 71 -6.44 -5.95 -4.88
N MET A 72 -6.53 -7.26 -4.60
CA MET A 72 -5.67 -7.91 -3.62
C MET A 72 -4.17 -7.78 -3.96
N GLU A 73 -3.81 -7.81 -5.25
CA GLU A 73 -2.43 -7.71 -5.71
C GLU A 73 -1.83 -6.34 -5.36
N ASP A 74 -2.62 -5.26 -5.47
CA ASP A 74 -2.21 -3.92 -5.06
C ASP A 74 -1.89 -3.84 -3.57
N VAL A 75 -2.69 -4.52 -2.75
CA VAL A 75 -2.51 -4.57 -1.29
C VAL A 75 -1.29 -5.39 -0.91
N GLU A 76 -1.08 -6.53 -1.57
CA GLU A 76 0.08 -7.39 -1.38
C GLU A 76 1.38 -6.66 -1.72
N GLU A 77 1.41 -5.93 -2.83
CA GLU A 77 2.58 -5.17 -3.25
C GLU A 77 2.86 -3.99 -2.29
N ALA A 78 1.82 -3.26 -1.87
CA ALA A 78 1.95 -2.21 -0.85
C ALA A 78 2.54 -2.75 0.46
N ARG A 79 2.06 -3.93 0.91
CA ARG A 79 2.56 -4.60 2.11
C ARG A 79 4.00 -5.08 1.95
N ARG A 80 4.36 -5.63 0.79
CA ARG A 80 5.74 -6.03 0.47
C ARG A 80 6.69 -4.84 0.59
N LEU A 81 6.34 -3.72 -0.06
CA LEU A 81 7.13 -2.50 -0.02
C LEU A 81 7.32 -1.97 1.41
N GLN A 82 6.24 -1.88 2.19
CA GLN A 82 6.31 -1.41 3.56
C GLN A 82 7.20 -2.31 4.44
N ARG A 83 7.09 -3.64 4.28
CA ARG A 83 7.89 -4.59 5.04
C ARG A 83 9.38 -4.45 4.72
N GLU A 84 9.74 -4.31 3.46
CA GLU A 84 11.14 -4.12 3.05
C GLU A 84 11.69 -2.79 3.57
N ALA A 85 10.91 -1.70 3.53
CA ALA A 85 11.32 -0.42 4.07
C ALA A 85 11.58 -0.47 5.59
N ILE A 86 10.73 -1.17 6.35
CA ILE A 86 10.91 -1.34 7.80
C ILE A 86 12.15 -2.19 8.11
N LYS A 87 12.38 -3.27 7.35
CA LYS A 87 13.58 -4.11 7.52
C LYS A 87 14.86 -3.31 7.29
N GLN A 88 14.92 -2.54 6.21
CA GLN A 88 16.08 -1.73 5.88
C GLN A 88 16.40 -0.74 7.02
N SER A 89 15.38 -0.05 7.52
CA SER A 89 15.52 0.88 8.65
C SER A 89 15.95 0.23 9.98
N ALA A 90 15.87 -1.11 10.11
CA ALA A 90 16.33 -1.82 11.29
C ALA A 90 17.78 -2.31 11.15
N ILE A 91 18.32 -2.32 9.92
CA ILE A 91 19.70 -2.72 9.60
C ILE A 91 20.62 -1.50 9.52
N ASP A 92 20.09 -0.35 9.07
CA ASP A 92 20.75 0.97 9.07
C ASP A 92 20.76 1.62 10.46
#